data_AF-A0A7H4LCA7-F1
#
_entry.id   AF-A0A7H4LCA7-F1
#
_cell.length_a   1.000
_cell.length_b   1.000
_cell.length_c   1.000
_cell.angle_alpha   90.00
_cell.angle_beta   90.00
_cell.angle_gamma   90.00
#
_symmetry.space_group_name_H-M   'P 1'
#
loop_
_entity.id
_entity.type
_entity.pdbx_description
1 polymer ?
#
loop_
_entity_poly.entity_id
_entity_poly.type
_entity_poly.pdbx_seq_one_letter_code
_entity_poly.pdbx_strand_id
1 'polypeptide(L)'
;MAPPPPPCRLCKSRCASSLATGKLFGIYFRPSFHHAAIVPCNVRLKFNKLTGDTVTFEAPRGPYTMEVEKGRNMLQIGGDGWARFLARMRLTGGELISFSFRAERPKLAVIYVNLVEDDEDNEDPLDEDDEDPLHEAIVAQRMRLSEEEVCNLWDIIPSRDDFVGVPFVTRLTSTMVDRHDMELPKSLSVSCGIEPDEEGSTGLRLTARGFVTTCNYRMDTDGHTHLNSVGWKRFLVGKNLRVGHAILITIRNTHRPGLRMMIVVDII
;
A
#
# COMPACT_ATOMS: atom_id res chain seq x y z
N MET A 1 -25.15 -9.06 -3.29
CA MET A 1 -23.99 -9.94 -3.00
C MET A 1 -24.07 -10.40 -1.54
N ALA A 2 -23.33 -11.43 -1.12
CA ALA A 2 -23.38 -11.92 0.26
C ALA A 2 -22.49 -11.04 1.18
N PRO A 3 -22.94 -10.70 2.40
CA PRO A 3 -22.18 -9.87 3.33
C PRO A 3 -20.88 -10.55 3.77
N PRO A 4 -19.83 -9.79 4.14
CA PRO A 4 -18.54 -10.36 4.48
C PRO A 4 -18.57 -11.17 5.78
N PRO A 5 -17.58 -12.07 5.97
CA PRO A 5 -17.50 -12.89 7.17
C PRO A 5 -17.13 -12.04 8.39
N PRO A 6 -17.85 -12.19 9.53
CA PRO A 6 -17.61 -11.40 10.73
C PRO A 6 -16.19 -11.62 11.29
N PRO A 7 -15.64 -10.64 12.06
CA PRO A 7 -14.36 -10.80 12.74
C PRO A 7 -14.33 -12.11 13.51
N CYS A 8 -13.26 -12.88 13.33
CA CYS A 8 -13.18 -14.19 13.96
C CYS A 8 -13.19 -14.04 15.47
N ARG A 9 -14.08 -14.79 16.13
CA ARG A 9 -14.29 -14.68 17.59
C ARG A 9 -13.03 -15.00 18.41
N LEU A 10 -12.11 -15.79 17.83
CA LEU A 10 -10.84 -16.21 18.42
C LEU A 10 -9.74 -15.16 18.22
N CYS A 11 -9.42 -14.81 16.96
CA CYS A 11 -8.31 -13.92 16.63
C CYS A 11 -8.67 -12.42 16.78
N LYS A 12 -9.96 -12.11 16.90
CA LYS A 12 -10.54 -10.74 16.81
C LYS A 12 -10.13 -9.98 15.54
N SER A 13 -9.60 -10.69 14.55
CA SER A 13 -9.15 -10.20 13.25
C SER A 13 -10.02 -10.76 12.11
N ARG A 14 -9.96 -10.13 10.94
CA ARG A 14 -10.62 -10.60 9.71
C ARG A 14 -9.81 -11.78 9.15
N CYS A 15 -10.03 -12.95 9.77
CA CYS A 15 -9.34 -14.21 9.48
C CYS A 15 -9.75 -14.84 8.11
N ALA A 16 -10.63 -14.20 7.34
CA ALA A 16 -11.13 -14.64 6.03
C ALA A 16 -10.98 -13.53 4.96
N SER A 17 -9.85 -12.82 4.96
CA SER A 17 -9.52 -11.91 3.86
C SER A 17 -8.85 -12.68 2.71
N SER A 18 -9.09 -12.18 1.48
CA SER A 18 -8.36 -12.46 0.23
C SER A 18 -6.82 -12.45 0.39
N LEU A 19 -6.34 -11.82 1.45
CA LEU A 19 -4.93 -11.55 1.78
C LEU A 19 -4.19 -12.72 2.41
N ALA A 20 -4.89 -13.73 2.92
CA ALA A 20 -4.26 -14.85 3.61
C ALA A 20 -3.93 -16.00 2.66
N THR A 21 -3.12 -15.69 1.64
CA THR A 21 -2.29 -16.74 1.05
C THR A 21 -1.42 -17.23 2.20
N GLY A 22 -1.19 -18.52 2.35
CA GLY A 22 -0.51 -19.02 3.55
C GLY A 22 0.86 -18.39 3.85
N LYS A 23 1.44 -17.55 2.98
CA LYS A 23 2.73 -16.85 3.14
C LYS A 23 2.61 -15.34 3.41
N LEU A 24 1.40 -14.77 3.40
CA LEU A 24 1.15 -13.34 3.56
C LEU A 24 -0.06 -13.14 4.49
N PHE A 25 -0.03 -12.13 5.34
CA PHE A 25 -1.22 -11.70 6.08
C PHE A 25 -1.11 -10.25 6.53
N GLY A 26 -2.26 -9.65 6.81
CA GLY A 26 -2.37 -8.31 7.41
C GLY A 26 -2.95 -8.36 8.83
N ILE A 27 -2.56 -7.41 9.67
CA ILE A 27 -3.18 -7.13 10.96
C ILE A 27 -3.55 -5.65 10.99
N TYR A 28 -4.83 -5.34 11.17
CA TYR A 28 -5.26 -3.99 11.53
C TYR A 28 -4.79 -3.68 12.95
N PHE A 29 -3.92 -2.68 13.07
CA PHE A 29 -3.42 -2.22 14.34
C PHE A 29 -4.54 -1.53 15.12
N ARG A 30 -4.71 -1.96 16.36
CA ARG A 30 -5.66 -1.40 17.31
C ARG A 30 -4.88 -1.00 18.57
N PRO A 31 -5.33 0.00 19.33
CA PRO A 31 -4.67 0.37 20.59
C PRO A 31 -4.50 -0.82 21.56
N SER A 32 -5.42 -1.79 21.53
CA SER A 32 -5.32 -3.03 22.31
C SER A 32 -4.15 -3.94 21.92
N PHE A 33 -3.51 -3.72 20.77
CA PHE A 33 -2.34 -4.47 20.29
C PHE A 33 -1.00 -3.79 20.62
N HIS A 34 -1.00 -2.73 21.43
CA HIS A 34 0.22 -2.03 21.81
C HIS A 34 1.29 -2.95 22.44
N HIS A 35 0.86 -3.94 23.23
CA HIS A 35 1.76 -4.91 23.87
C HIS A 35 2.05 -6.13 23.00
N ALA A 36 1.01 -6.67 22.37
CA ALA A 36 1.12 -7.80 21.46
C ALA A 36 -0.04 -7.81 20.47
N ALA A 37 0.24 -8.17 19.22
CA ALA A 37 -0.75 -8.40 18.19
C ALA A 37 -1.16 -9.87 18.14
N ILE A 38 -2.45 -10.14 17.96
CA ILE A 38 -2.96 -11.50 17.78
C ILE A 38 -2.85 -11.89 16.31
N VAL A 39 -2.13 -12.96 16.02
CA VAL A 39 -1.95 -13.48 14.67
C VAL A 39 -3.23 -14.15 14.17
N PRO A 40 -3.67 -13.87 12.92
CA PRO A 40 -4.83 -14.52 12.34
C PRO A 40 -4.71 -16.06 12.33
N CYS A 41 -5.82 -16.74 12.68
CA CYS A 41 -5.88 -18.19 12.84
C CYS A 41 -5.43 -18.97 11.59
N ASN A 42 -5.76 -18.47 10.40
CA ASN A 42 -5.45 -19.09 9.12
C ASN A 42 -3.95 -19.12 8.79
N VAL A 43 -3.14 -18.23 9.37
CA VAL A 43 -1.67 -18.21 9.18
C VAL A 43 -0.89 -18.78 10.35
N ARG A 44 -1.56 -19.13 11.46
CA ARG A 44 -0.94 -19.73 12.65
C ARG A 44 -0.09 -20.97 12.32
N LEU A 45 -0.51 -21.78 11.35
CA LEU A 45 0.24 -22.97 10.90
C LEU A 45 1.64 -22.64 10.36
N LYS A 46 1.91 -21.43 9.86
CA LYS A 46 3.26 -21.03 9.44
C LYS A 46 4.16 -20.73 10.62
N PHE A 47 3.64 -20.04 11.62
CA PHE A 47 4.40 -19.77 12.84
C PHE A 47 4.72 -21.05 13.62
N ASN A 48 3.87 -22.08 13.52
CA ASN A 48 4.18 -23.41 14.07
C ASN A 48 5.43 -24.04 13.43
N LYS A 49 5.78 -23.67 12.19
CA LYS A 49 7.00 -24.14 11.51
C LYS A 49 8.25 -23.34 11.88
N LEU A 50 8.10 -22.18 12.52
CA LEU A 50 9.25 -21.41 13.01
C LEU A 50 9.90 -22.15 14.18
N THR A 51 11.20 -22.41 14.07
CA THR A 51 12.02 -22.91 15.17
C THR A 51 12.33 -21.76 16.13
N GLY A 52 11.96 -21.90 17.39
CA GLY A 52 12.14 -20.87 18.41
C GLY A 52 10.87 -20.08 18.75
N ASP A 53 11.07 -19.07 19.59
CA ASP A 53 10.11 -18.15 20.18
C ASP A 53 10.27 -16.71 19.66
N THR A 54 11.05 -16.53 18.59
CA THR A 54 11.26 -15.22 17.97
C THR A 54 11.24 -15.31 16.45
N VAL A 55 10.95 -14.18 15.80
CA VAL A 55 11.02 -14.01 14.34
C VAL A 55 11.56 -12.63 14.03
N THR A 56 12.52 -12.54 13.12
CA THR A 56 13.04 -11.27 12.63
C THR A 56 12.37 -10.90 11.32
N PHE A 57 11.74 -9.74 11.30
CA PHE A 57 11.17 -9.16 10.10
C PHE A 57 12.04 -7.99 9.62
N GLU A 58 12.41 -8.01 8.35
CA GLU A 58 12.96 -6.85 7.66
C GLU A 58 11.84 -5.82 7.46
N ALA A 59 12.08 -4.59 7.90
CA ALA A 59 11.09 -3.53 7.79
C ALA A 59 11.77 -2.23 7.35
N PRO A 60 10.97 -1.20 7.03
CA PRO A 60 11.52 0.14 6.88
C PRO A 60 12.32 0.54 8.12
N ARG A 61 13.47 1.18 7.88
CA ARG A 61 14.39 1.64 8.94
C ARG A 61 15.07 0.53 9.75
N GLY A 62 15.01 -0.72 9.30
CA GLY A 62 15.82 -1.83 9.81
C GLY A 62 15.02 -3.07 10.23
N PRO A 63 15.71 -4.16 10.58
CA PRO A 63 15.06 -5.37 11.05
C PRO A 63 14.55 -5.24 12.48
N TYR A 64 13.42 -5.89 12.77
CA TYR A 64 12.82 -5.99 14.10
C TYR A 64 12.64 -7.46 14.47
N THR A 65 13.24 -7.88 15.59
CA THR A 65 13.05 -9.22 16.15
C THR A 65 11.90 -9.19 17.14
N MET A 66 10.82 -9.88 16.80
CA MET A 66 9.60 -9.93 17.61
C MET A 66 9.51 -11.29 18.32
N GLU A 67 8.97 -11.28 19.52
CA GLU A 67 8.67 -12.49 20.29
C GLU A 67 7.38 -13.12 19.78
N VAL A 68 7.34 -14.45 19.75
CA VAL A 68 6.25 -15.27 19.24
C VAL A 68 5.77 -16.19 20.35
N GLU A 69 4.63 -15.85 20.94
CA GLU A 69 3.99 -16.69 21.95
C GLU A 69 2.98 -17.64 21.31
N LYS A 70 3.28 -18.95 21.36
CA LYS A 70 2.48 -20.01 20.76
C LYS A 70 1.55 -20.64 21.81
N GLY A 71 0.37 -20.07 22.00
CA GLY A 71 -0.68 -20.65 22.85
C GLY A 71 -1.43 -21.80 22.16
N ARG A 72 -2.29 -22.50 22.92
CA ARG A 72 -3.11 -23.63 22.42
C ARG A 72 -4.13 -23.19 21.37
N ASN A 73 -4.74 -22.02 21.54
CA ASN A 73 -5.79 -21.49 20.66
C ASN A 73 -5.43 -20.15 20.01
N MET A 74 -4.36 -19.51 20.45
CA MET A 74 -3.97 -18.17 20.06
C MET A 74 -2.47 -18.12 19.83
N LEU A 75 -2.06 -17.27 18.90
CA LEU A 75 -0.65 -16.96 18.66
C LEU A 75 -0.50 -15.46 18.68
N GLN A 76 0.52 -14.98 19.39
CA GLN A 76 0.76 -13.56 19.57
C GLN A 76 2.17 -13.19 19.11
N ILE A 77 2.30 -11.98 18.58
CA ILE A 77 3.58 -11.36 18.26
C ILE A 77 3.72 -10.11 19.12
N GLY A 78 4.81 -10.00 19.86
CA GLY A 78 5.03 -8.90 20.80
C GLY A 78 6.50 -8.68 21.13
N GLY A 79 6.75 -8.25 22.36
CA GLY A 79 8.09 -8.01 22.90
C GLY A 79 8.71 -6.66 22.49
N ASP A 80 9.97 -6.47 22.85
CA ASP A 80 10.67 -5.19 22.66
C ASP A 80 10.79 -4.78 21.19
N GLY A 81 10.98 -5.74 20.28
CA GLY A 81 11.04 -5.45 18.85
C GLY A 81 9.71 -4.97 18.28
N TRP A 82 8.59 -5.49 18.79
CA TRP A 82 7.26 -4.99 18.45
C TRP A 82 7.04 -3.57 18.96
N ALA A 83 7.31 -3.32 20.25
CA ALA A 83 7.18 -1.99 20.84
C ALA A 83 8.06 -0.94 20.12
N ARG A 84 9.30 -1.31 19.79
CA ARG A 84 10.20 -0.46 19.00
C ARG A 84 9.67 -0.19 17.61
N PHE A 85 9.11 -1.20 16.94
CA PHE A 85 8.49 -1.02 15.63
C PHE A 85 7.31 -0.04 15.70
N LEU A 86 6.37 -0.24 16.62
CA LEU A 86 5.22 0.65 16.81
C LEU A 86 5.65 2.10 17.07
N ALA A 87 6.58 2.31 18.01
CA ALA A 87 7.09 3.63 18.36
C ALA A 87 7.82 4.29 17.18
N ARG A 88 8.58 3.51 16.41
CA ARG A 88 9.34 4.03 15.27
C ARG A 88 8.45 4.38 14.08
N MET A 89 7.39 3.61 13.86
CA MET A 89 6.38 3.86 12.81
C MET A 89 5.29 4.83 13.24
N ARG A 90 5.27 5.23 14.52
CA ARG A 90 4.29 6.16 15.11
C ARG A 90 2.84 5.69 14.91
N LEU A 91 2.59 4.40 15.13
CA LEU A 91 1.26 3.82 14.93
C LEU A 91 0.32 4.20 16.08
N THR A 92 -0.86 4.70 15.74
CA THR A 92 -1.85 5.20 16.71
C THR A 92 -3.16 4.40 16.70
N GLY A 93 -3.37 3.55 15.71
CA GLY A 93 -4.59 2.75 15.51
C GLY A 93 -5.25 3.06 14.17
N GLY A 94 -5.78 2.02 13.51
CA GLY A 94 -6.41 2.12 12.18
C GLY A 94 -5.50 1.70 11.03
N GLU A 95 -4.18 1.64 11.25
CA GLU A 95 -3.21 1.21 10.23
C GLU A 95 -3.25 -0.30 9.99
N LEU A 96 -2.98 -0.73 8.75
CA LEU A 96 -2.86 -2.14 8.37
C LEU A 96 -1.39 -2.55 8.28
N ILE A 97 -0.93 -3.45 9.15
CA ILE A 97 0.44 -3.96 9.12
C ILE A 97 0.48 -5.24 8.28
N SER A 98 1.30 -5.25 7.23
CA SER A 98 1.64 -6.42 6.43
C SER A 98 2.72 -7.28 7.06
N PHE A 99 2.60 -8.60 6.86
CA PHE A 99 3.64 -9.57 7.15
C PHE A 99 3.79 -10.53 5.96
N SER A 100 4.99 -10.60 5.38
CA SER A 100 5.33 -11.46 4.24
C SER A 100 6.44 -12.46 4.62
N PHE A 101 6.19 -13.73 4.36
CA PHE A 101 7.17 -14.83 4.47
C PHE A 101 7.65 -15.32 3.09
N ARG A 102 7.47 -14.53 2.03
CA ARG A 102 7.83 -14.92 0.66
C ARG A 102 9.33 -14.83 0.38
N ALA A 103 9.98 -13.80 0.90
CA ALA A 103 11.42 -13.59 0.75
C ALA A 103 12.22 -14.52 1.67
N GLU A 104 13.53 -14.70 1.38
CA GLU A 104 14.45 -15.45 2.24
C GLU A 104 14.44 -14.95 3.68
N ARG A 105 14.24 -13.64 3.86
CA ARG A 105 13.99 -13.01 5.15
C ARG A 105 12.54 -12.53 5.21
N PRO A 106 11.80 -12.85 6.28
CA PRO A 106 10.46 -12.32 6.48
C PRO A 106 10.48 -10.80 6.41
N LYS A 107 9.44 -10.19 5.83
CA LYS A 107 9.29 -8.75 5.71
C LYS A 107 8.06 -8.27 6.44
N LEU A 108 8.10 -7.04 6.95
CA LEU A 108 6.93 -6.33 7.41
C LEU A 108 6.87 -4.91 6.85
N ALA A 109 5.65 -4.44 6.59
CA ALA A 109 5.39 -3.10 6.09
C ALA A 109 4.14 -2.54 6.76
N VAL A 110 4.10 -1.23 7.02
CA VAL A 110 2.87 -0.55 7.42
C VAL A 110 2.20 -0.05 6.15
N ILE A 111 0.96 -0.46 5.94
CA ILE A 111 0.07 0.10 4.95
C ILE A 111 -0.96 0.95 5.69
N TYR A 112 -1.06 2.21 5.29
CA TYR A 112 -2.05 3.11 5.86
C TYR A 112 -3.32 3.01 5.03
N VAL A 113 -4.40 2.68 5.72
CA VAL A 113 -5.75 2.56 5.20
C VAL A 113 -6.40 3.94 5.34
N ASN A 114 -6.77 4.57 4.23
CA ASN A 114 -7.61 5.77 4.28
C ASN A 114 -9.00 5.33 4.73
N LEU A 115 -9.22 5.35 6.03
CA LEU A 115 -10.56 5.52 6.56
C LEU A 115 -10.91 6.97 6.20
N VAL A 116 -11.63 7.16 5.10
CA VAL A 116 -12.30 8.45 4.89
C VAL A 116 -13.14 8.63 6.15
N GLU A 117 -12.88 9.69 6.92
CA GLU A 117 -13.83 10.10 7.95
C GLU A 117 -15.11 10.40 7.17
N ASP A 118 -16.13 9.56 7.33
CA ASP A 118 -17.49 9.89 6.91
C ASP A 118 -17.79 11.23 7.60
N ASP A 119 -17.73 12.31 6.83
CA ASP A 119 -18.28 13.58 7.25
C ASP A 119 -19.75 13.28 7.57
N GLU A 120 -20.07 13.31 8.87
CA GLU A 120 -21.40 13.23 9.43
C GLU A 120 -22.26 14.30 8.73
N ASP A 121 -23.03 13.93 7.70
CA ASP A 121 -24.26 14.61 7.22
C ASP A 121 -24.74 14.08 5.85
N ASN A 122 -24.87 12.76 5.69
CA ASN A 122 -25.76 12.20 4.66
C ASN A 122 -26.58 11.05 5.23
N GLU A 123 -27.78 11.39 5.71
CA GLU A 123 -28.83 10.42 5.99
C GLU A 123 -29.32 9.80 4.66
N ASP A 124 -28.66 8.75 4.19
CA ASP A 124 -29.31 7.75 3.33
C ASP A 124 -28.70 6.35 3.57
N PRO A 125 -29.43 5.39 4.18
CA PRO A 125 -28.89 4.09 4.51
C PRO A 125 -28.95 3.18 3.29
N LEU A 126 -28.02 3.34 2.35
CA LEU A 126 -27.93 2.49 1.17
C LEU A 126 -26.48 2.00 0.95
N ASP A 127 -26.31 0.72 1.26
CA ASP A 127 -25.21 -0.18 0.93
C ASP A 127 -23.83 0.21 1.49
N GLU A 128 -23.58 -0.18 2.74
CA GLU A 128 -22.25 -0.48 3.28
C GLU A 128 -21.59 -1.61 2.45
N ASP A 129 -21.15 -1.31 1.23
CA ASP A 129 -20.27 -2.20 0.48
C ASP A 129 -18.89 -2.17 1.15
N ASP A 130 -18.69 -3.10 2.09
CA ASP A 130 -17.42 -3.52 2.70
C ASP A 130 -16.39 -3.88 1.61
N GLU A 131 -15.65 -2.88 1.10
CA GLU A 131 -14.52 -3.13 0.19
C GLU A 131 -13.32 -3.77 0.94
N ASP A 132 -12.55 -4.60 0.22
CA ASP A 132 -11.29 -5.20 0.70
C ASP A 132 -10.40 -4.15 1.41
N PRO A 133 -9.73 -4.48 2.53
CA PRO A 133 -8.69 -3.64 3.17
C PRO A 133 -7.71 -2.96 2.20
N LEU A 134 -7.42 -3.58 1.06
CA LEU A 134 -6.59 -3.03 -0.01
C LEU A 134 -7.22 -1.83 -0.74
N HIS A 135 -8.54 -1.79 -0.89
CA HIS A 135 -9.25 -0.71 -1.57
C HIS A 135 -9.24 0.59 -0.77
N GLU A 136 -9.21 0.47 0.56
CA GLU A 136 -9.10 1.61 1.46
C GLU A 136 -7.63 2.08 1.62
N ALA A 137 -6.63 1.19 1.45
CA ALA A 137 -5.21 1.48 1.70
C ALA A 137 -4.38 1.91 0.48
N ILE A 138 -4.93 1.63 -0.69
CA ILE A 138 -4.35 1.91 -1.98
C ILE A 138 -5.51 2.34 -2.84
N VAL A 139 -5.41 3.49 -3.50
CA VAL A 139 -6.41 3.85 -4.49
C VAL A 139 -6.26 2.88 -5.66
N ALA A 140 -7.06 1.82 -5.67
CA ALA A 140 -7.18 0.89 -6.79
C ALA A 140 -8.49 1.25 -7.48
N GLN A 141 -8.43 2.09 -8.52
CA GLN A 141 -9.63 2.46 -9.27
C GLN A 141 -10.30 1.20 -9.87
N ARG A 142 -11.35 0.71 -9.20
CA ARG A 142 -12.29 -0.32 -9.69
C ARG A 142 -11.61 -1.51 -10.39
N MET A 143 -10.48 -1.98 -9.86
CA MET A 143 -9.69 -3.04 -10.50
C MET A 143 -9.44 -4.22 -9.58
N ARG A 144 -9.58 -5.43 -10.14
CA ARG A 144 -9.28 -6.67 -9.43
C ARG A 144 -7.83 -7.07 -9.72
N LEU A 145 -7.02 -7.12 -8.68
CA LEU A 145 -5.69 -7.73 -8.73
C LEU A 145 -5.84 -9.25 -8.61
N SER A 146 -4.97 -9.99 -9.30
CA SER A 146 -4.80 -11.43 -9.08
C SER A 146 -4.14 -11.68 -7.71
N GLU A 147 -4.24 -12.91 -7.19
CA GLU A 147 -3.61 -13.29 -5.92
C GLU A 147 -2.09 -13.07 -5.93
N GLU A 148 -1.44 -13.32 -7.06
CA GLU A 148 -0.01 -13.09 -7.26
C GLU A 148 0.33 -11.59 -7.28
N GLU A 149 -0.45 -10.78 -7.98
CA GLU A 149 -0.27 -9.32 -8.02
C GLU A 149 -0.49 -8.69 -6.64
N VAL A 150 -1.51 -9.13 -5.91
CA VAL A 150 -1.70 -8.71 -4.51
C VAL A 150 -0.43 -9.04 -3.73
N CYS A 151 0.06 -10.27 -3.81
CA CYS A 151 1.27 -10.68 -3.08
C CYS A 151 2.51 -9.86 -3.47
N ASN A 152 2.71 -9.57 -4.76
CA ASN A 152 3.85 -8.77 -5.22
C ASN A 152 3.74 -7.31 -4.78
N LEU A 153 2.53 -6.75 -4.80
CA LEU A 153 2.24 -5.41 -4.34
C LEU A 153 2.69 -5.22 -2.88
N TRP A 154 2.40 -6.18 -2.00
CA TRP A 154 2.88 -6.14 -0.61
C TRP A 154 4.41 -6.18 -0.47
N ASP A 155 5.13 -6.78 -1.41
CA ASP A 155 6.60 -6.86 -1.36
C ASP A 155 7.27 -5.55 -1.84
N ILE A 156 6.57 -4.72 -2.60
CA ILE A 156 7.09 -3.48 -3.22
C ILE A 156 6.54 -2.19 -2.61
N ILE A 157 5.46 -2.23 -1.81
CA ILE A 157 4.91 -1.03 -1.18
C ILE A 157 5.97 -0.36 -0.31
N PRO A 158 6.32 0.91 -0.59
CA PRO A 158 7.31 1.63 0.19
C PRO A 158 6.77 1.99 1.58
N SER A 159 7.65 2.45 2.47
CA SER A 159 7.24 2.95 3.78
C SER A 159 6.60 4.33 3.67
N ARG A 160 5.69 4.71 4.58
CA ARG A 160 5.03 6.03 4.56
C ARG A 160 6.03 7.19 4.53
N ASP A 161 7.14 7.08 5.25
CA ASP A 161 8.17 8.12 5.26
C ASP A 161 8.81 8.36 3.87
N ASP A 162 8.63 7.41 2.94
CA ASP A 162 9.17 7.48 1.60
C ASP A 162 8.20 8.10 0.57
N PHE A 163 6.93 8.36 0.90
CA PHE A 163 5.95 8.89 -0.07
C PHE A 163 4.94 9.89 0.53
N VAL A 164 4.33 10.68 -0.36
CA VAL A 164 3.34 11.70 -0.07
C VAL A 164 1.97 11.21 -0.54
N GLY A 165 0.94 11.40 0.29
CA GLY A 165 -0.41 10.95 -0.02
C GLY A 165 -0.61 9.45 0.07
N VAL A 166 -1.52 8.92 -0.74
CA VAL A 166 -1.87 7.50 -0.81
C VAL A 166 -1.27 6.89 -2.08
N PRO A 167 -0.63 5.70 -2.02
CA PRO A 167 -0.20 4.99 -3.22
C PRO A 167 -1.39 4.66 -4.13
N PHE A 168 -1.16 4.73 -5.43
CA PHE A 168 -2.18 4.47 -6.45
C PHE A 168 -1.82 3.23 -7.24
N VAL A 169 -2.77 2.32 -7.44
CA VAL A 169 -2.58 1.15 -8.29
C VAL A 169 -3.51 1.23 -9.49
N THR A 170 -2.95 0.96 -10.67
CA THR A 170 -3.71 0.94 -11.92
C THR A 170 -3.20 -0.14 -12.86
N ARG A 171 -4.03 -0.54 -13.83
CA ARG A 171 -3.59 -1.31 -14.99
C ARG A 171 -3.34 -0.36 -16.15
N LEU A 172 -2.16 -0.48 -16.76
CA LEU A 172 -1.84 0.26 -17.97
C LEU A 172 -2.85 -0.03 -19.07
N THR A 173 -3.53 1.00 -19.54
CA THR A 173 -4.50 0.91 -20.64
C THR A 173 -3.82 1.23 -21.98
N SER A 174 -4.49 0.96 -23.10
CA SER A 174 -4.03 1.40 -24.42
C SER A 174 -3.96 2.93 -24.54
N THR A 175 -4.82 3.66 -23.83
CA THR A 175 -4.74 5.13 -23.73
C THR A 175 -3.41 5.55 -23.09
N MET A 176 -3.02 4.93 -21.98
CA MET A 176 -1.76 5.23 -21.31
C MET A 176 -0.55 4.81 -22.13
N VAL A 177 -0.56 3.64 -22.75
CA VAL A 177 0.63 3.10 -23.43
C VAL A 177 0.74 3.57 -24.87
N ASP A 178 -0.32 3.42 -25.65
CA ASP A 178 -0.29 3.66 -27.11
C ASP A 178 -0.57 5.13 -27.45
N ARG A 179 -1.52 5.77 -26.72
CA ARG A 179 -1.82 7.20 -26.90
C ARG A 179 -0.95 8.10 -26.04
N HIS A 180 -0.19 7.53 -25.12
CA HIS A 180 0.70 8.24 -24.20
C HIS A 180 -0.03 9.25 -23.32
N ASP A 181 -1.26 8.94 -22.94
CA ASP A 181 -2.12 9.82 -22.16
C ASP A 181 -2.28 9.23 -20.75
N MET A 182 -1.58 9.85 -19.79
CA MET A 182 -1.50 9.37 -18.41
C MET A 182 -2.08 10.42 -17.47
N GLU A 183 -3.17 10.02 -16.83
CA GLU A 183 -3.89 10.83 -15.87
C GLU A 183 -3.71 10.25 -14.47
N LEU A 184 -3.46 11.12 -13.50
CA LEU A 184 -3.36 10.76 -12.09
C LEU A 184 -4.69 11.07 -11.39
N PRO A 185 -5.16 10.20 -10.47
CA PRO A 185 -6.37 10.45 -9.72
C PRO A 185 -6.28 11.76 -8.90
N LYS A 186 -7.40 12.47 -8.82
CA LYS A 186 -7.57 13.71 -8.06
C LYS A 186 -7.03 13.65 -6.62
N SER A 187 -7.19 12.51 -5.94
CA SER A 187 -6.70 12.31 -4.57
C SER A 187 -5.18 12.45 -4.44
N LEU A 188 -4.41 12.06 -5.46
CA LEU A 188 -2.96 12.26 -5.49
C LEU A 188 -2.61 13.75 -5.61
N SER A 189 -3.33 14.47 -6.47
CA SER A 189 -3.09 15.89 -6.67
C SER A 189 -3.35 16.70 -5.39
N VAL A 190 -4.47 16.41 -4.71
CA VAL A 190 -4.83 17.00 -3.41
C VAL A 190 -3.75 16.69 -2.37
N SER A 191 -3.31 15.44 -2.30
CA SER A 191 -2.26 15.02 -1.35
C SER A 191 -0.92 15.74 -1.56
N CYS A 192 -0.65 16.19 -2.79
CA CYS A 192 0.57 16.91 -3.14
C CYS A 192 0.42 18.43 -3.01
N GLY A 193 -0.76 18.93 -2.65
CA GLY A 193 -1.06 20.37 -2.62
C GLY A 193 -0.82 21.03 -3.97
N ILE A 194 -1.22 20.36 -5.06
CA ILE A 194 -1.21 20.95 -6.40
C ILE A 194 -2.49 21.78 -6.52
N GLU A 195 -2.35 23.06 -6.85
CA GLU A 195 -3.48 23.97 -6.97
C GLU A 195 -4.24 23.77 -8.30
N PRO A 196 -5.54 24.09 -8.37
CA PRO A 196 -6.28 24.13 -9.64
C PRO A 196 -5.55 25.00 -10.66
N ASP A 197 -5.52 24.53 -11.91
CA ASP A 197 -4.81 25.16 -13.03
C ASP A 197 -3.28 25.27 -12.86
N GLU A 198 -2.69 24.64 -11.84
CA GLU A 198 -1.24 24.60 -11.67
C GLU A 198 -0.58 23.80 -12.82
N GLU A 199 0.46 24.39 -13.40
CA GLU A 199 1.35 23.75 -14.36
C GLU A 199 2.76 23.63 -13.79
N GLY A 200 3.41 22.50 -14.03
CA GLY A 200 4.74 22.26 -13.48
C GLY A 200 5.49 21.11 -14.14
N SER A 201 6.58 20.71 -13.50
CA SER A 201 7.42 19.60 -13.91
C SER A 201 7.57 18.59 -12.78
N THR A 202 7.52 17.31 -13.12
CA THR A 202 7.70 16.17 -12.22
C THR A 202 8.79 15.24 -12.75
N GLY A 203 9.46 14.54 -11.84
CA GLY A 203 10.37 13.46 -12.21
C GLY A 203 9.63 12.13 -12.23
N LEU A 204 9.75 11.36 -13.31
CA LEU A 204 9.24 10.00 -13.43
C LEU A 204 10.40 8.99 -13.34
N ARG A 205 10.27 7.93 -12.55
CA ARG A 205 11.25 6.83 -12.54
C ARG A 205 10.60 5.48 -12.32
N LEU A 206 11.23 4.45 -12.91
CA LEU A 206 10.85 3.06 -12.69
C LEU A 206 11.62 2.53 -11.48
N THR A 207 10.92 2.14 -10.43
CA THR A 207 11.48 1.80 -9.12
C THR A 207 12.24 2.95 -8.45
N ALA A 208 12.57 2.77 -7.17
CA ALA A 208 13.36 3.74 -6.42
C ALA A 208 14.78 3.96 -6.96
N ARG A 209 15.29 3.11 -7.87
CA ARG A 209 16.66 3.17 -8.42
C ARG A 209 16.72 3.54 -9.91
N GLY A 210 15.58 3.70 -10.57
CA GLY A 210 15.55 3.99 -12.00
C GLY A 210 16.03 5.38 -12.37
N PHE A 211 16.40 5.53 -13.64
CA PHE A 211 16.67 6.84 -14.25
C PHE A 211 15.43 7.73 -14.20
N VAL A 212 15.67 9.00 -13.89
CA VAL A 212 14.61 10.02 -13.82
C VAL A 212 14.39 10.61 -15.20
N THR A 213 13.13 10.60 -15.63
CA THR A 213 12.63 11.28 -16.82
C THR A 213 11.80 12.47 -16.40
N THR A 214 12.16 13.68 -16.79
CA THR A 214 11.33 14.86 -16.53
C THR A 214 10.08 14.82 -17.41
N CYS A 215 8.92 15.08 -16.81
CA CYS A 215 7.62 15.16 -17.46
C CYS A 215 6.90 16.42 -16.98
N ASN A 216 6.26 17.15 -17.89
CA ASN A 216 5.43 18.27 -17.47
C ASN A 216 4.07 17.73 -17.04
N TYR A 217 3.39 18.44 -16.15
CA TYR A 217 2.02 18.16 -15.78
C TYR A 217 1.18 19.43 -15.78
N ARG A 218 -0.13 19.23 -15.89
CA ARG A 218 -1.15 20.27 -15.70
C ARG A 218 -2.31 19.69 -14.90
N MET A 219 -2.80 20.42 -13.92
CA MET A 219 -4.08 20.12 -13.28
C MET A 219 -5.21 20.69 -14.15
N ASP A 220 -6.21 19.86 -14.48
CA ASP A 220 -7.43 20.35 -15.11
C ASP A 220 -8.41 20.95 -14.09
N THR A 221 -9.47 21.58 -14.60
CA THR A 221 -10.52 22.20 -13.78
C THR A 221 -11.32 21.19 -12.94
N ASP A 222 -11.28 19.91 -13.31
CA ASP A 222 -11.98 18.83 -12.61
C ASP A 222 -11.14 18.27 -11.43
N GLY A 223 -9.86 18.67 -11.36
CA GLY A 223 -8.89 18.35 -10.30
C GLY A 223 -7.98 17.16 -10.63
N HIS A 224 -8.03 16.66 -11.86
CA HIS A 224 -7.18 15.57 -12.34
C HIS A 224 -5.85 16.12 -12.87
N THR A 225 -4.76 15.42 -12.56
CA THR A 225 -3.43 15.83 -13.01
C THR A 225 -3.05 15.04 -14.25
N HIS A 226 -2.87 15.73 -15.37
CA HIS A 226 -2.46 15.14 -16.63
C HIS A 226 -0.95 15.24 -16.80
N LEU A 227 -0.30 14.10 -17.05
CA LEU A 227 1.10 14.06 -17.46
C LEU A 227 1.18 14.29 -18.96
N ASN A 228 2.05 15.20 -19.39
CA ASN A 228 2.14 15.52 -20.81
C ASN A 228 2.62 14.30 -21.63
N SER A 229 2.06 14.16 -22.82
CA SER A 229 2.28 12.98 -23.66
C SER A 229 3.74 12.80 -24.07
N VAL A 230 4.49 13.89 -24.27
CA VAL A 230 5.91 13.85 -24.61
C VAL A 230 6.76 13.29 -23.46
N GLY A 231 6.53 13.74 -22.22
CA GLY A 231 7.28 13.28 -21.05
C GLY A 231 6.93 11.84 -20.70
N TRP A 232 5.64 11.50 -20.72
CA TRP A 232 5.18 10.13 -20.46
C TRP A 232 5.68 9.14 -21.52
N LYS A 233 5.63 9.49 -22.81
CA LYS A 233 6.21 8.68 -23.88
C LYS A 233 7.70 8.42 -23.66
N ARG A 234 8.48 9.47 -23.35
CA ARG A 234 9.91 9.32 -23.05
C ARG A 234 10.14 8.42 -21.84
N PHE A 235 9.26 8.47 -20.85
CA PHE A 235 9.32 7.57 -19.73
C PHE A 235 9.06 6.12 -20.16
N LEU A 236 8.08 5.81 -20.99
CA LEU A 236 7.82 4.42 -21.40
C LEU A 236 8.95 3.77 -22.21
N VAL A 237 9.70 4.55 -23.00
CA VAL A 237 10.76 4.03 -23.89
C VAL A 237 11.80 3.20 -23.11
N GLY A 238 12.02 1.97 -23.58
CA GLY A 238 13.01 1.04 -23.06
C GLY A 238 12.63 0.37 -21.73
N LYS A 239 11.42 0.59 -21.19
CA LYS A 239 10.99 0.06 -19.89
C LYS A 239 10.10 -1.19 -19.97
N ASN A 240 9.78 -1.65 -21.18
CA ASN A 240 8.93 -2.83 -21.43
C ASN A 240 7.57 -2.82 -20.69
N LEU A 241 7.04 -1.63 -20.40
CA LEU A 241 5.70 -1.45 -19.87
C LEU A 241 4.68 -1.70 -21.00
N ARG A 242 3.67 -2.53 -20.73
CA ARG A 242 2.67 -2.97 -21.72
C ARG A 242 1.26 -2.79 -21.20
N VAL A 243 0.30 -2.70 -22.13
CA VAL A 243 -1.13 -2.73 -21.80
C VAL A 243 -1.44 -3.98 -20.98
N GLY A 244 -2.17 -3.81 -19.88
CA GLY A 244 -2.56 -4.86 -18.95
C GLY A 244 -1.64 -5.03 -17.73
N HIS A 245 -0.39 -4.52 -17.77
CA HIS A 245 0.49 -4.56 -16.60
C HIS A 245 -0.13 -3.77 -15.45
N ALA A 246 -0.18 -4.39 -14.27
CA ALA A 246 -0.50 -3.70 -13.03
C ALA A 246 0.73 -2.94 -12.54
N ILE A 247 0.54 -1.69 -12.15
CA ILE A 247 1.60 -0.82 -11.64
C ILE A 247 1.16 -0.15 -10.35
N LEU A 248 2.12 0.02 -9.44
CA LEU A 248 2.04 0.85 -8.26
C LEU A 248 2.69 2.21 -8.56
N ILE A 249 1.99 3.29 -8.23
CA ILE A 249 2.44 4.66 -8.36
C ILE A 249 2.53 5.26 -6.97
N THR A 250 3.71 5.80 -6.63
CA THR A 250 3.93 6.55 -5.39
C THR A 250 4.58 7.90 -5.68
N ILE A 251 4.17 8.92 -4.94
CA ILE A 251 4.72 10.27 -5.08
C ILE A 251 5.69 10.54 -3.95
N ARG A 252 6.83 11.19 -4.20
CA ARG A 252 7.81 11.56 -3.20
C ARG A 252 8.18 13.03 -3.31
N ASN A 253 8.47 13.64 -2.17
CA ASN A 253 9.14 14.93 -2.14
C ASN A 253 10.50 14.83 -2.82
N THR A 254 10.91 15.89 -3.50
CA THR A 254 12.21 15.96 -4.17
C THR A 254 12.89 17.30 -3.92
N HIS A 255 14.21 17.26 -3.73
CA HIS A 255 15.04 18.45 -3.64
C HIS A 255 15.67 18.82 -4.99
N ARG A 256 15.28 18.13 -6.08
CA ARG A 256 15.83 18.42 -7.41
C ARG A 256 15.27 19.76 -7.91
N PRO A 257 16.13 20.72 -8.26
CA PRO A 257 15.69 22.02 -8.76
C PRO A 257 14.77 21.86 -9.97
N GLY A 258 13.67 22.60 -9.99
CA GLY A 258 12.71 22.62 -11.09
C GLY A 258 11.74 21.44 -11.15
N LEU A 259 11.79 20.49 -10.20
CA LEU A 259 10.79 19.42 -10.09
C LEU A 259 9.92 19.65 -8.85
N ARG A 260 8.60 19.65 -9.03
CA ARG A 260 7.62 19.72 -7.93
C ARG A 260 7.67 18.46 -7.06
N MET A 261 7.76 17.31 -7.73
CA MET A 261 7.64 16.00 -7.09
C MET A 261 8.39 14.93 -7.89
N MET A 262 8.55 13.75 -7.27
CA MET A 262 9.07 12.55 -7.90
C MET A 262 8.00 11.45 -7.90
N ILE A 263 7.56 11.03 -9.06
CA ILE A 263 6.66 9.89 -9.25
C ILE A 263 7.50 8.64 -9.48
N VAL A 264 7.28 7.64 -8.63
CA VAL A 264 7.89 6.32 -8.74
C VAL A 264 6.83 5.34 -9.21
N VAL A 265 7.15 4.65 -10.30
CA VAL A 265 6.33 3.58 -10.86
C VAL A 265 7.02 2.26 -10.60
N ASP A 266 6.34 1.34 -9.94
CA ASP A 266 6.79 -0.03 -9.72
C ASP A 266 5.83 -0.99 -10.46
N ILE A 267 6.37 -1.99 -11.13
CA ILE A 267 5.57 -3.05 -11.76
C ILE A 267 5.22 -4.05 -10.68
N ILE A 268 3.94 -4.41 -10.60
CA ILE A 268 3.41 -5.41 -9.67
C ILE A 268 3.61 -6.81 -10.27
#